data_AF-A0A2G6GXF2-F1
#
_entry.id   AF-A0A2G6GXF2-F1
#
_cell.length_a   1.000
_cell.length_b   1.000
_cell.length_c   1.000
_cell.angle_alpha   90.00
_cell.angle_beta   90.00
_cell.angle_gamma   90.00
#
_symmetry.space_group_name_H-M   'P 1'
#
loop_
_entity.id
_entity.type
_entity.pdbx_description
1 polymer ?
#
loop_
_entity_poly.entity_id
_entity_poly.type
_entity_poly.pdbx_seq_one_letter_code
_entity_poly.pdbx_strand_id
1 'polypeptide(L)'
;MSLFQKLERLSWLFVVLSTSFFFLGISRIANAWQSELFGSNRLLEISGLTNDATAFSLPLIFFVFLSLSLRWMLSLVYEGQASEGIVPDRAELREMLALAFLPMLLFSAFYYMNLLFCDASFQSLQDLKKHSFFFGLGFDDFRRLGWVCRLAVYGILVLLLHRRKGLAIGRAVLVTCLPSLILFGFQQLFSLLLERTV
;
A
#
# COMPACT_ATOMS: atom_id res chain seq x y z
N MET A 1 -27.03 1.90 -19.18
CA MET A 1 -25.71 2.18 -18.57
C MET A 1 -24.64 1.83 -19.59
N SER A 2 -23.84 2.79 -20.03
CA SER A 2 -22.88 2.58 -21.14
C SER A 2 -21.72 1.67 -20.71
N LEU A 3 -21.06 1.01 -21.67
CA LEU A 3 -19.88 0.17 -21.43
C LEU A 3 -18.76 0.97 -20.74
N PHE A 4 -18.65 2.26 -21.08
CA PHE A 4 -17.72 3.21 -20.50
C PHE A 4 -17.95 3.42 -18.99
N GLN A 5 -19.21 3.60 -18.57
CA GLN A 5 -19.57 3.72 -17.14
C GLN A 5 -19.31 2.42 -16.36
N LYS A 6 -19.35 1.25 -17.02
CA LYS A 6 -18.98 -0.03 -16.40
C LYS A 6 -17.47 -0.15 -16.23
N LEU A 7 -16.69 0.25 -17.22
CA LEU A 7 -15.23 0.26 -17.18
C LEU A 7 -14.70 1.20 -16.10
N GLU A 8 -15.26 2.40 -16.00
CA GLU A 8 -14.91 3.38 -14.97
C GLU A 8 -15.15 2.82 -13.55
N ARG A 9 -16.26 2.10 -13.35
CA ARG A 9 -16.60 1.43 -12.07
C ARG A 9 -15.68 0.27 -11.70
N LEU A 10 -14.86 -0.24 -12.61
CA LEU A 10 -13.91 -1.32 -12.38
C LEU A 10 -12.46 -0.84 -12.31
N SER A 11 -12.20 0.46 -12.54
CA SER A 11 -10.85 1.05 -12.49
C SER A 11 -10.14 0.83 -11.15
N TRP A 12 -10.87 0.94 -10.04
CA TRP A 12 -10.31 0.68 -8.70
C TRP A 12 -9.86 -0.77 -8.52
N LEU A 13 -10.58 -1.74 -9.09
CA LEU A 13 -10.16 -3.15 -9.07
C LEU A 13 -8.86 -3.33 -9.83
N PHE A 14 -8.75 -2.72 -11.02
CA PHE A 14 -7.52 -2.76 -11.80
C PHE A 14 -6.35 -2.20 -10.99
N VAL A 15 -6.47 -1.01 -10.40
CA VAL A 15 -5.38 -0.39 -9.61
C VAL A 15 -4.94 -1.30 -8.46
N VAL A 16 -5.89 -1.80 -7.66
CA VAL A 16 -5.56 -2.59 -6.46
C VAL A 16 -5.03 -3.97 -6.83
N LEU A 17 -5.65 -4.65 -7.79
CA LEU A 17 -5.21 -5.99 -8.23
C LEU A 17 -3.85 -5.91 -8.92
N SER A 18 -3.62 -4.96 -9.82
CA SER A 18 -2.31 -4.79 -10.45
C SER A 18 -1.23 -4.48 -9.42
N THR A 19 -1.50 -3.61 -8.44
CA THR A 19 -0.57 -3.35 -7.34
C THR A 19 -0.26 -4.64 -6.58
N SER A 20 -1.28 -5.45 -6.26
CA SER A 20 -1.14 -6.73 -5.56
C SER A 20 -0.31 -7.75 -6.35
N PHE A 21 -0.51 -7.83 -7.67
CA PHE A 21 0.30 -8.68 -8.54
C PHE A 21 1.75 -8.22 -8.64
N PHE A 22 2.02 -6.92 -8.69
CA PHE A 22 3.40 -6.42 -8.68
C PHE A 22 4.10 -6.72 -7.36
N PHE A 23 3.43 -6.56 -6.22
CA PHE A 23 3.99 -6.96 -4.92
C PHE A 23 4.23 -8.47 -4.82
N LEU A 24 3.32 -9.29 -5.36
CA LEU A 24 3.53 -10.74 -5.45
C LEU A 24 4.76 -11.08 -6.31
N GLY A 25 4.91 -10.42 -7.46
CA GLY A 25 6.07 -10.61 -8.33
C GLY A 25 7.39 -10.23 -7.64
N ILE A 26 7.41 -9.09 -6.94
CA ILE A 26 8.54 -8.66 -6.12
C ILE A 26 8.87 -9.71 -5.05
N SER A 27 7.85 -10.21 -4.33
CA SER A 27 8.01 -11.24 -3.29
C SER A 27 8.62 -12.52 -3.85
N ARG A 28 8.13 -12.99 -5.01
CA ARG A 28 8.65 -14.21 -5.65
C ARG A 28 10.11 -14.09 -6.05
N ILE A 29 10.51 -12.97 -6.62
CA ILE A 29 11.92 -12.73 -6.98
C ILE A 29 12.78 -12.68 -5.70
N ALA A 30 12.32 -11.98 -4.66
CA ALA A 30 13.03 -11.92 -3.39
C ALA A 30 13.18 -13.29 -2.73
N ASN A 31 12.12 -14.12 -2.74
CA ASN A 31 12.15 -15.49 -2.22
C ASN A 31 13.09 -16.39 -3.04
N ALA A 32 13.15 -16.22 -4.37
CA ALA A 32 14.08 -16.95 -5.22
C ALA A 32 15.54 -16.61 -4.87
N TRP A 33 15.88 -15.32 -4.76
CA TRP A 33 17.21 -14.89 -4.33
C TRP A 33 17.56 -15.37 -2.92
N GLN A 34 16.59 -15.40 -2.01
CA GLN A 34 16.81 -15.97 -0.67
C GLN A 34 17.13 -17.47 -0.75
N SER A 35 16.42 -18.23 -1.58
CA SER A 35 16.69 -19.66 -1.79
C SER A 35 18.07 -19.90 -2.44
N GLU A 36 18.51 -19.02 -3.34
CA GLU A 36 19.84 -19.11 -3.95
C GLU A 36 20.95 -18.83 -2.94
N LEU A 37 20.78 -17.82 -2.07
CA LEU A 37 21.78 -17.42 -1.09
C LEU A 37 21.94 -18.38 0.10
N PHE A 38 20.84 -18.99 0.55
CA PHE A 38 20.83 -19.81 1.78
C PHE A 38 20.59 -21.31 1.53
N GLY A 39 20.39 -21.71 0.27
CA GLY A 39 19.98 -23.06 -0.11
C GLY A 39 18.48 -23.29 0.11
N SER A 40 17.87 -24.17 -0.67
CA SER A 40 16.46 -24.51 -0.49
C SER A 40 16.26 -25.45 0.69
N ASN A 41 15.30 -25.14 1.55
CA ASN A 41 14.83 -26.04 2.60
C ASN A 41 13.32 -25.82 2.85
N ARG A 42 12.68 -26.79 3.49
CA ARG A 42 11.23 -26.78 3.72
C ARG A 42 10.74 -25.58 4.53
N LEU A 43 11.56 -25.04 5.44
CA LEU A 43 11.21 -23.85 6.22
C LEU A 43 11.21 -22.59 5.35
N LEU A 44 12.20 -22.45 4.46
CA LEU A 44 12.28 -21.34 3.50
C LEU A 44 11.15 -21.40 2.48
N GLU A 45 10.74 -22.58 2.03
CA GLU A 45 9.57 -22.74 1.15
C GLU A 45 8.27 -22.26 1.81
N ILE A 46 8.03 -22.64 3.07
CA ILE A 46 6.85 -22.21 3.84
C ILE A 46 6.89 -20.70 4.09
N SER A 47 8.07 -20.17 4.47
CA SER A 47 8.28 -18.73 4.64
C SER A 47 8.02 -17.98 3.34
N GLY A 48 8.47 -18.52 2.20
CA GLY A 48 8.26 -17.93 0.88
C GLY A 48 6.78 -17.88 0.50
N LEU A 49 6.03 -18.96 0.72
CA LEU A 49 4.58 -18.97 0.50
C LEU A 49 3.85 -17.96 1.39
N THR A 50 4.28 -17.82 2.64
CA THR A 50 3.69 -16.85 3.58
C THR A 50 4.02 -15.41 3.14
N ASN A 51 5.25 -15.16 2.69
CA ASN A 51 5.66 -13.88 2.11
C ASN A 51 4.82 -13.54 0.87
N ASP A 52 4.63 -14.49 -0.05
CA ASP A 52 3.83 -14.31 -1.26
C ASP A 52 2.37 -13.99 -0.95
N ALA A 53 1.76 -14.75 -0.04
CA ALA A 53 0.39 -14.52 0.40
C ALA A 53 0.24 -13.14 1.06
N THR A 54 1.21 -12.75 1.90
CA THR A 54 1.24 -11.45 2.58
C THR A 54 1.42 -10.31 1.58
N ALA A 55 2.37 -10.44 0.65
CA ALA A 55 2.68 -9.43 -0.36
C ALA A 55 1.50 -9.18 -1.29
N PHE A 56 0.81 -10.24 -1.72
CA PHE A 56 -0.41 -10.11 -2.53
C PHE A 56 -1.56 -9.47 -1.73
N SER A 57 -1.73 -9.86 -0.47
CA SER A 57 -2.87 -9.41 0.35
C SER A 57 -2.71 -8.00 0.90
N LEU A 58 -1.48 -7.51 1.08
CA LEU A 58 -1.22 -6.25 1.76
C LEU A 58 -1.88 -5.03 1.08
N PRO A 59 -1.79 -4.83 -0.25
CA PRO A 59 -2.46 -3.71 -0.90
C PRO A 59 -3.99 -3.79 -0.79
N LEU A 60 -4.56 -5.00 -0.86
CA LEU A 60 -5.98 -5.25 -0.67
C LEU A 60 -6.44 -4.88 0.75
N ILE A 61 -5.72 -5.37 1.77
CA ILE A 61 -5.99 -5.07 3.17
C ILE A 61 -5.92 -3.57 3.40
N PHE A 62 -4.88 -2.90 2.88
CA PHE A 62 -4.70 -1.47 3.05
C PHE A 62 -5.81 -0.66 2.37
N PHE A 63 -6.23 -1.06 1.16
CA PHE A 63 -7.34 -0.42 0.45
C PHE A 63 -8.67 -0.58 1.18
N VAL A 64 -8.98 -1.80 1.65
CA VAL A 64 -10.20 -2.09 2.42
C VAL A 64 -10.19 -1.32 3.73
N PHE A 65 -9.06 -1.32 4.44
CA PHE A 65 -8.88 -0.58 5.68
C PHE A 65 -9.19 0.90 5.49
N LEU A 66 -8.54 1.56 4.51
CA LEU A 66 -8.79 2.97 4.22
C LEU A 66 -10.23 3.25 3.80
N SER A 67 -10.84 2.37 2.99
CA SER A 67 -12.24 2.52 2.59
C SER A 67 -13.21 2.47 3.77
N LEU A 68 -12.99 1.56 4.72
CA LEU A 68 -13.84 1.43 5.89
C LEU A 68 -13.57 2.59 6.87
N SER A 69 -12.31 2.89 7.14
CA SER A 69 -11.92 3.89 8.12
C SER A 69 -12.32 5.31 7.71
N LEU A 70 -12.12 5.68 6.43
CA LEU A 70 -12.54 6.98 5.92
C LEU A 70 -14.04 7.17 6.05
N ARG A 71 -14.81 6.15 5.67
CA ARG A 71 -16.27 6.23 5.71
C ARG A 71 -16.77 6.36 7.15
N TRP A 72 -16.19 5.60 8.07
CA TRP A 72 -16.53 5.66 9.49
C TRP A 72 -16.14 6.99 10.13
N MET A 73 -14.94 7.50 9.85
CA MET A 73 -14.51 8.81 10.34
C MET A 73 -15.37 9.95 9.77
N LEU A 74 -15.73 9.89 8.50
CA LEU A 74 -16.60 10.89 7.88
C LEU A 74 -18.01 10.86 8.49
N SER A 75 -18.56 9.68 8.80
CA SER A 75 -19.85 9.61 9.52
C SER A 75 -19.74 10.20 10.93
N LEU A 76 -18.68 9.89 11.68
CA LEU A 76 -18.51 10.42 13.04
C LEU A 76 -18.32 11.94 13.08
N VAL A 77 -17.58 12.51 12.12
CA VAL A 77 -17.30 13.95 12.08
C VAL A 77 -18.52 14.78 11.64
N TYR A 78 -19.47 14.18 10.91
CA TYR A 78 -20.61 14.88 10.31
C TYR A 78 -21.99 14.34 10.75
N GLU A 79 -22.05 13.52 11.80
CA GLU A 79 -23.31 13.06 12.39
C GLU A 79 -24.20 14.27 12.77
N GLY A 80 -25.41 14.33 12.21
CA GLY A 80 -26.44 15.30 12.60
C GLY A 80 -26.52 16.62 11.81
N GLN A 81 -25.57 16.92 10.92
CA GLN A 81 -25.76 17.98 9.92
C GLN A 81 -26.39 17.39 8.66
N ALA A 82 -27.18 18.17 7.91
CA ALA A 82 -27.67 17.82 6.59
C ALA A 82 -26.47 17.57 5.65
N SER A 83 -25.92 16.35 5.74
CA SER A 83 -24.63 15.94 5.20
C SER A 83 -24.76 15.43 3.77
N GLU A 84 -25.78 15.89 3.07
CA GLU A 84 -26.01 15.60 1.66
C GLU A 84 -24.89 16.28 0.85
N GLY A 85 -23.86 15.49 0.52
CA GLY A 85 -22.76 15.91 -0.36
C GLY A 85 -21.36 15.72 0.23
N ILE A 86 -21.20 15.72 1.56
CA ILE A 86 -19.88 15.65 2.23
C ILE A 86 -19.39 14.20 2.35
N VAL A 87 -20.27 13.27 2.73
CA VAL A 87 -19.93 11.85 2.82
C VAL A 87 -19.99 11.26 1.41
N PRO A 88 -18.86 10.79 0.83
CA PRO A 88 -18.87 10.18 -0.49
C PRO A 88 -19.68 8.89 -0.47
N ASP A 89 -20.37 8.61 -1.57
CA ASP A 89 -20.98 7.30 -1.76
C ASP A 89 -19.88 6.21 -1.90
N ARG A 90 -20.30 4.94 -1.95
CA ARG A 90 -19.34 3.82 -2.04
C ARG A 90 -18.54 3.83 -3.34
N ALA A 91 -19.12 4.30 -4.45
CA ALA A 91 -18.45 4.29 -5.75
C ALA A 91 -17.43 5.43 -5.81
N GLU A 92 -17.82 6.62 -5.39
CA GLU A 92 -16.95 7.80 -5.33
C GLU A 92 -15.78 7.59 -4.38
N LEU A 93 -16.01 6.99 -3.20
CA LEU A 93 -14.92 6.68 -2.26
C LEU A 93 -13.90 5.71 -2.87
N ARG A 94 -14.37 4.69 -3.59
CA ARG A 94 -13.49 3.72 -4.28
C ARG A 94 -12.69 4.38 -5.39
N GLU A 95 -13.30 5.29 -6.13
CA GLU A 95 -12.62 6.08 -7.16
C GLU A 95 -11.54 6.98 -6.54
N MET A 96 -11.85 7.71 -5.46
CA MET A 96 -10.89 8.54 -4.76
C MET A 96 -9.70 7.71 -4.22
N LEU A 97 -9.98 6.53 -3.66
CA LEU A 97 -8.94 5.61 -3.22
C LEU A 97 -8.10 5.07 -4.37
N ALA A 98 -8.72 4.72 -5.50
CA ALA A 98 -8.00 4.25 -6.68
C ALA A 98 -7.02 5.31 -7.20
N LEU A 99 -7.48 6.57 -7.29
CA LEU A 99 -6.62 7.69 -7.67
C LEU A 99 -5.48 7.91 -6.67
N ALA A 100 -5.77 7.82 -5.37
CA ALA A 100 -4.75 7.95 -4.34
C ALA A 100 -3.74 6.79 -4.33
N PHE A 101 -4.11 5.60 -4.80
CA PHE A 101 -3.22 4.45 -4.91
C PHE A 101 -2.34 4.46 -6.17
N LEU A 102 -2.56 5.36 -7.13
CA LEU A 102 -1.73 5.43 -8.35
C LEU A 102 -0.23 5.55 -8.08
N PRO A 103 0.27 6.35 -7.12
CA PRO A 103 1.69 6.38 -6.79
C PRO A 103 2.22 5.02 -6.33
N MET A 104 1.44 4.25 -5.57
CA MET A 104 1.82 2.89 -5.14
C MET A 104 1.79 1.90 -6.29
N LEU A 105 0.83 2.02 -7.21
CA LEU A 105 0.80 1.21 -8.43
C LEU A 105 2.04 1.47 -9.29
N LEU A 106 2.35 2.74 -9.56
CA LEU A 106 3.51 3.13 -10.36
C LEU A 106 4.83 2.70 -9.69
N PHE A 107 4.94 2.89 -8.37
CA PHE A 107 6.10 2.43 -7.61
C PHE A 107 6.29 0.92 -7.68
N SER A 108 5.24 0.14 -7.42
CA SER A 108 5.33 -1.32 -7.44
C SER A 108 5.62 -1.87 -8.84
N ALA A 109 5.02 -1.28 -9.88
CA ALA A 109 5.36 -1.59 -11.27
C ALA A 109 6.84 -1.27 -11.57
N PHE A 110 7.30 -0.07 -11.22
CA PHE A 110 8.69 0.36 -11.44
C PHE A 110 9.68 -0.54 -10.69
N TYR A 111 9.40 -0.85 -9.42
CA TYR A 111 10.27 -1.71 -8.63
C TYR A 111 10.29 -3.14 -9.18
N TYR A 112 9.13 -3.71 -9.51
CA TYR A 112 9.06 -5.04 -10.11
C TYR A 112 9.86 -5.13 -11.42
N MET A 113 9.75 -4.13 -12.29
CA MET A 113 10.53 -4.09 -13.54
C MET A 113 12.04 -4.03 -13.29
N ASN A 114 12.48 -3.27 -12.28
CA ASN A 114 13.91 -3.23 -11.91
C ASN A 114 14.41 -4.61 -11.44
N LEU A 115 13.59 -5.35 -10.70
CA LEU A 115 13.95 -6.70 -10.26
C LEU A 115 13.95 -7.70 -11.42
N LEU A 116 13.00 -7.60 -12.35
CA LEU A 116 12.90 -8.52 -13.48
C LEU A 116 14.10 -8.47 -14.44
N PHE A 117 14.67 -7.28 -14.65
CA PHE A 117 15.83 -7.11 -15.53
C PHE A 117 17.16 -7.08 -14.78
N CYS A 118 17.16 -7.49 -13.52
CA CYS A 118 18.38 -7.64 -12.73
C CYS A 118 19.10 -8.93 -13.13
N ASP A 119 19.99 -8.86 -14.12
CA ASP A 119 20.83 -10.00 -14.59
C ASP A 119 22.02 -10.31 -13.66
N ALA A 120 21.84 -10.18 -12.35
CA ALA A 120 22.90 -10.39 -11.36
C ALA A 120 22.65 -11.66 -10.53
N SER A 121 23.67 -12.53 -10.46
CA SER A 121 23.74 -13.58 -9.44
C SER A 121 24.47 -13.04 -8.21
N PHE A 122 23.85 -13.18 -7.04
CA PHE A 122 24.40 -12.67 -5.79
C PHE A 122 25.08 -13.81 -5.03
N GLN A 123 26.37 -13.64 -4.70
CA GLN A 123 27.11 -14.63 -3.90
C GLN A 123 26.93 -14.38 -2.40
N SER A 124 26.58 -13.16 -2.01
CA SER A 124 26.32 -12.79 -0.63
C SER A 124 25.24 -11.71 -0.50
N LEU A 125 24.65 -11.61 0.69
CA LEU A 125 23.79 -10.49 1.08
C LEU A 125 24.48 -9.12 0.94
N GLN A 126 25.80 -9.08 1.07
CA GLN A 126 26.55 -7.84 0.99
C GLN A 126 26.67 -7.37 -0.47
N ASP A 127 26.73 -8.30 -1.42
CA ASP A 127 26.71 -8.00 -2.86
C ASP A 127 25.34 -7.48 -3.28
N LEU A 128 24.28 -8.12 -2.78
CA LEU A 128 22.90 -7.66 -2.98
C LEU A 128 22.72 -6.20 -2.50
N LYS A 129 23.20 -5.88 -1.29
CA LYS A 129 23.09 -4.52 -0.74
C LYS A 129 23.88 -3.46 -1.49
N LYS A 130 25.00 -3.85 -2.13
CA LYS A 130 25.85 -2.94 -2.91
C LYS A 130 25.40 -2.83 -4.37
N HIS A 131 24.47 -3.67 -4.79
CA HIS A 131 23.97 -3.65 -6.15
C HIS A 131 23.13 -2.41 -6.43
N SER A 132 23.39 -1.79 -7.57
CA SER A 132 22.60 -0.69 -8.10
C SER A 132 21.73 -1.19 -9.25
N PHE A 133 20.42 -1.02 -9.12
CA PHE A 133 19.45 -1.28 -10.17
C PHE A 133 19.48 -0.16 -11.23
N PHE A 134 18.49 -0.13 -12.13
CA PHE A 134 18.41 0.96 -13.11
C PHE A 134 18.38 2.33 -12.42
N PHE A 135 18.93 3.31 -13.12
CA PHE A 135 19.10 4.68 -12.63
C PHE A 135 20.01 4.80 -11.39
N GLY A 136 20.82 3.77 -11.10
CA GLY A 136 21.76 3.79 -9.97
C GLY A 136 21.07 3.64 -8.61
N LEU A 137 19.81 3.20 -8.57
CA LEU A 137 19.04 3.06 -7.34
C LEU A 137 19.45 1.81 -6.57
N GLY A 138 19.73 1.95 -5.27
CA GLY A 138 19.94 0.83 -4.36
C GLY A 138 18.65 0.35 -3.70
N PHE A 139 18.74 -0.76 -2.95
CA PHE A 139 17.62 -1.27 -2.15
C PHE A 139 17.07 -0.24 -1.15
N ASP A 140 17.96 0.53 -0.52
CA ASP A 140 17.56 1.57 0.43
C ASP A 140 16.78 2.70 -0.24
N ASP A 141 17.07 3.00 -1.51
CA ASP A 141 16.32 4.00 -2.29
C ASP A 141 14.91 3.49 -2.61
N PHE A 142 14.75 2.23 -3.02
CA PHE A 142 13.43 1.63 -3.20
C PHE A 142 12.62 1.62 -1.90
N ARG A 143 13.27 1.35 -0.76
CA ARG A 143 12.61 1.43 0.55
C ARG A 143 12.13 2.85 0.86
N ARG A 144 12.97 3.86 0.62
CA ARG A 144 12.61 5.28 0.81
C ARG A 144 11.49 5.72 -0.13
N LEU A 145 11.59 5.36 -1.40
CA LEU A 145 10.56 5.62 -2.41
C LEU A 145 9.23 4.98 -2.02
N GLY A 146 9.23 3.74 -1.52
CA GLY A 146 8.02 3.09 -1.02
C GLY A 146 7.36 3.85 0.14
N TRP A 147 8.16 4.41 1.06
CA TRP A 147 7.64 5.28 2.12
C TRP A 147 7.04 6.57 1.58
N VAL A 148 7.71 7.22 0.63
CA VAL A 148 7.22 8.44 -0.02
C VAL A 148 5.90 8.17 -0.77
N CYS A 149 5.82 7.08 -1.52
CA CYS A 149 4.60 6.69 -2.23
C CYS A 149 3.45 6.39 -1.27
N ARG A 150 3.73 5.75 -0.12
CA ARG A 150 2.73 5.54 0.94
C ARG A 150 2.22 6.87 1.51
N LEU A 151 3.11 7.82 1.81
CA LEU A 151 2.74 9.16 2.26
C LEU A 151 1.92 9.91 1.20
N ALA A 152 2.27 9.76 -0.07
CA ALA A 152 1.54 10.34 -1.18
C ALA A 152 0.08 9.85 -1.25
N VAL A 153 -0.21 8.59 -0.90
CA VAL A 153 -1.59 8.08 -0.79
C VAL A 153 -2.42 8.96 0.16
N TYR A 154 -1.92 9.20 1.38
CA TYR A 154 -2.61 10.03 2.36
C TYR A 154 -2.72 11.48 1.88
N GLY A 155 -1.66 12.05 1.32
CA GLY A 155 -1.66 13.41 0.78
C GLY A 155 -2.70 13.60 -0.34
N ILE A 156 -2.77 12.67 -1.29
CA ILE A 156 -3.76 12.72 -2.37
C ILE A 156 -5.18 12.57 -1.82
N LEU A 157 -5.42 11.68 -0.86
CA LEU A 157 -6.73 11.55 -0.22
C LEU A 157 -7.17 12.83 0.49
N VAL A 158 -6.27 13.49 1.22
CA VAL A 158 -6.55 14.78 1.86
C VAL A 158 -6.93 15.83 0.82
N LEU A 159 -6.18 15.91 -0.28
CA LEU A 159 -6.47 16.84 -1.38
C LEU A 159 -7.81 16.53 -2.06
N LEU A 160 -8.11 15.26 -2.31
CA LEU A 160 -9.36 14.84 -2.94
C LEU A 160 -10.56 15.15 -2.02
N LEU A 161 -10.47 14.87 -0.72
CA LEU A 161 -11.51 15.22 0.25
C LEU A 161 -11.70 16.74 0.35
N HIS A 162 -10.61 17.50 0.34
CA HIS A 162 -10.70 18.96 0.36
C HIS A 162 -11.36 19.51 -0.91
N ARG A 163 -10.92 19.06 -2.09
CA ARG A 163 -11.34 19.63 -3.38
C ARG A 163 -12.69 19.12 -3.86
N ARG A 164 -12.98 17.82 -3.71
CA ARG A 164 -14.24 17.21 -4.18
C ARG A 164 -15.37 17.32 -3.16
N LYS A 165 -15.05 17.29 -1.86
CA LYS A 165 -16.04 17.28 -0.78
C LYS A 165 -16.09 18.57 0.05
N GLY A 166 -15.22 19.54 -0.24
CA GLY A 166 -15.19 20.82 0.47
C GLY A 166 -14.75 20.71 1.92
N LEU A 167 -14.13 19.60 2.33
CA LEU A 167 -13.64 19.46 3.71
C LEU A 167 -12.52 20.48 3.97
N ALA A 168 -12.56 21.16 5.11
CA ALA A 168 -11.39 21.91 5.58
C ALA A 168 -10.17 20.98 5.69
N ILE A 169 -8.99 21.45 5.26
CA ILE A 169 -7.76 20.63 5.17
C ILE A 169 -7.47 19.93 6.50
N GLY A 170 -7.58 20.63 7.63
CA GLY A 170 -7.35 20.03 8.95
C GLY A 170 -8.29 18.85 9.26
N ARG A 171 -9.57 18.95 8.86
CA ARG A 171 -10.54 17.84 9.02
C ARG A 171 -10.22 16.69 8.06
N ALA A 172 -9.86 16.99 6.82
CA ALA A 172 -9.46 15.97 5.86
C ALA A 172 -8.21 15.19 6.34
N VAL A 173 -7.22 15.88 6.92
CA VAL A 173 -6.05 15.26 7.55
C VAL A 173 -6.46 14.35 8.70
N LEU A 174 -7.31 14.82 9.63
CA LEU A 174 -7.77 14.01 10.75
C LEU A 174 -8.51 12.75 10.29
N VAL A 175 -9.48 12.88 9.39
CA VAL A 175 -10.26 11.75 8.85
C VAL A 175 -9.37 10.72 8.17
N THR A 176 -8.33 11.17 7.45
CA THR A 176 -7.47 10.32 6.63
C THR A 176 -6.36 9.66 7.43
N CYS A 177 -5.73 10.40 8.35
CA CYS A 177 -4.53 9.93 9.05
C CYS A 177 -4.84 9.31 10.42
N LEU A 178 -5.87 9.79 11.13
CA LEU A 178 -6.13 9.35 12.51
C LEU A 178 -6.35 7.84 12.64
N PRO A 179 -7.11 7.16 11.76
CA PRO A 179 -7.28 5.70 11.88
C PRO A 179 -5.96 4.94 11.79
N SER A 180 -5.05 5.38 10.92
CA SER A 180 -3.74 4.75 10.78
C SER A 180 -2.87 5.02 12.00
N LEU A 181 -2.89 6.25 12.53
CA LEU A 181 -2.16 6.61 13.76
C LEU A 181 -2.64 5.82 14.98
N ILE A 182 -3.96 5.63 15.12
CA ILE A 182 -4.55 4.80 16.17
C ILE A 182 -4.03 3.36 16.04
N LEU A 183 -4.06 2.78 14.84
CA LEU A 183 -3.59 1.42 14.61
C LEU A 183 -2.10 1.26 14.96
N PHE A 184 -1.25 2.19 14.52
CA PHE A 184 0.18 2.17 14.86
C PHE A 184 0.43 2.38 16.36
N GLY A 185 -0.33 3.26 17.00
CA GLY A 185 -0.26 3.48 18.44
C GLY A 185 -0.63 2.22 19.24
N PHE A 186 -1.70 1.52 18.83
CA PHE A 186 -2.07 0.24 19.43
C PHE A 186 -0.99 -0.83 19.24
N GLN A 187 -0.40 -0.90 18.04
CA GLN A 187 0.69 -1.85 17.78
C GLN A 187 1.90 -1.61 18.70
N GLN A 188 2.32 -0.36 18.86
CA GLN A 188 3.43 -0.01 19.76
C GLN A 188 3.10 -0.27 21.24
N LEU A 189 1.87 0.03 21.67
CA LEU A 189 1.43 -0.26 23.02
C LEU A 189 1.46 -1.77 23.30
N PHE A 190 0.99 -2.57 22.35
CA PHE A 190 0.97 -4.03 22.48
C PHE A 190 2.38 -4.63 22.53
N SER A 191 3.31 -4.14 21.72
CA SER A 191 4.71 -4.61 21.78
C SER A 191 5.36 -4.28 23.13
N LEU A 192 5.12 -3.08 23.66
CA LEU A 192 5.64 -2.68 24.98
C LEU A 192 5.05 -3.51 26.14
N LEU A 193 3.79 -3.94 26.01
CA LEU A 193 3.15 -4.82 27.00
C LEU A 193 3.73 -6.24 26.94
N LEU A 194 3.99 -6.77 25.75
CA LEU A 194 4.60 -8.08 25.55
C LEU A 194 6.03 -8.15 26.09
N GLU A 195 6.84 -7.12 25.85
CA GLU A 195 8.20 -7.00 26.39
C GLU A 195 8.25 -6.91 27.92
N ARG A 196 7.16 -6.51 28.58
CA ARG A 196 7.07 -6.49 30.05
C ARG A 196 6.56 -7.80 30.66
N THR A 197 6.05 -8.71 29.85
CA THR A 197 5.49 -10.00 30.30
C THR A 197 6.41 -11.20 30.05
N VAL A 198 7.56 -10.98 29.40
CA VAL A 198 8.67 -11.95 29.23
C VAL A 198 9.82 -11.52 30.11
#